data_AF-A0AAU8U331-F1
#
_entry.id   AF-A0AAU8U331-F1
#
_cell.length_a   1.000
_cell.length_b   1.000
_cell.length_c   1.000
_cell.angle_alpha   90.00
_cell.angle_beta   90.00
_cell.angle_gamma   90.00
#
_symmetry.space_group_name_H-M   'P 1'
#
loop_
_entity.id
_entity.type
_entity.pdbx_description
1 polymer ?
#
loop_
_entity_poly.entity_id
_entity_poly.type
_entity_poly.pdbx_seq_one_letter_code
_entity_poly.pdbx_strand_id
1 'polypeptide(L)'
;MIRRFQSLDEWKGSLLRFPMVVVFGFIAAALSMYVNRMPYDQPTMMAEVGIYASTFGMLLATVVQVAYERFVKAGSRVQTLGLQGVAGFGAVVYYFFASRTEDFYSSHLFTRTNIAMFLLTLLIIWLPSIKNEGLDFAQSFRIWFKAFFVSAVYTGILMIGISLVLGGWSILISNVEGELYWDIFSVLIYIFFPWYILSQQSVFIRPFIEEEGKMSSDVSKFLDILLTKIFIPIVTVYTVIIFIYFFSTLGNWTDITIEIVMVSYLVVGWMVLFLVAAIQRPFVVRFTQIYAVAVLIASVFQIYRSVIYSNVYGVTMSRYMLMLFCSISAVGAVLYLIKNEWLPLVLAAGLFVAMMPPVDAISVSVASQGKIVNDIIADYPDLITHGQLQLTPENVEQLDETTVQKMKQSLRYLDKYNELGRVSSIPEDFDVYQDLRAFDGVDTDDDYDYDYGYSDSYYFSAHLNFDEGSSTAFTSSGGGELVLLNAYDSPVTFTALGKNFSHEIVDVTSLQVTDKDSGEVLTFDLSGLEDLTEAENISLTIDQATFSQESDSYTATLVVQDFSIYSSSGMDSDRTGSGYFILILSEK
;
A
#
# COMPACT_ATOMS: atom_id res chain seq x y z
N MET A 1 31.68 -4.08 22.00
CA MET A 1 31.00 -4.71 23.15
C MET A 1 29.97 -5.65 22.57
N ILE A 2 30.33 -6.92 22.41
CA ILE A 2 29.45 -7.94 21.83
C ILE A 2 28.39 -8.22 22.89
N ARG A 3 27.13 -7.93 22.57
CA ARG A 3 25.96 -8.21 23.42
C ARG A 3 26.01 -9.70 23.76
N ARG A 4 26.10 -10.06 25.05
CA ARG A 4 25.96 -11.47 25.47
C ARG A 4 24.64 -11.97 24.87
N PHE A 5 24.68 -13.13 24.19
CA PHE A 5 23.45 -13.80 23.78
C PHE A 5 22.57 -13.94 25.01
N GLN A 6 21.33 -13.43 24.92
CA GLN A 6 20.33 -13.54 25.98
C GLN A 6 20.24 -15.00 26.43
N SER A 7 20.32 -15.25 27.72
CA SER A 7 20.23 -16.62 28.25
C SER A 7 18.86 -17.25 27.88
N LEU A 8 18.80 -18.58 27.74
CA LEU A 8 17.53 -19.27 27.48
C LEU A 8 16.45 -18.96 28.54
N ASP A 9 16.88 -18.61 29.76
CA ASP A 9 15.98 -18.23 30.85
C ASP A 9 15.40 -16.82 30.66
N GLU A 10 16.13 -15.89 30.05
CA GLU A 10 15.60 -14.56 29.67
C GLU A 10 14.56 -14.67 28.54
N TRP A 11 14.77 -15.57 27.58
CA TRP A 11 13.81 -15.85 26.51
C TRP A 11 12.51 -16.45 27.07
N LYS A 12 12.62 -17.42 27.99
CA LYS A 12 11.48 -17.99 28.71
C LYS A 12 10.76 -16.95 29.57
N GLY A 13 11.51 -16.07 30.24
CA GLY A 13 10.94 -14.99 31.04
C GLY A 13 10.07 -14.04 30.21
N SER A 14 10.49 -13.75 28.97
CA SER A 14 9.70 -12.93 28.04
C SER A 14 8.42 -13.62 27.57
N LEU A 15 8.46 -14.92 27.23
CA LEU A 15 7.26 -15.70 26.86
C LEU A 15 6.21 -15.69 27.97
N LEU A 16 6.64 -15.86 29.21
CA LEU A 16 5.74 -15.90 30.37
C LEU A 16 5.19 -14.52 30.75
N ARG A 17 5.84 -13.44 30.28
CA ARG A 17 5.44 -12.05 30.50
C ARG A 17 4.37 -11.59 29.49
N PHE A 18 4.41 -12.08 28.25
CA PHE A 18 3.48 -11.71 27.17
C PHE A 18 2.76 -12.92 26.56
N PRO A 19 2.00 -13.71 27.34
CA PRO A 19 1.44 -14.98 26.87
C PRO A 19 0.47 -14.83 25.69
N MET A 20 -0.36 -13.78 25.68
CA MET A 20 -1.32 -13.59 24.58
C MET A 20 -0.67 -13.12 23.28
N VAL A 21 0.46 -12.39 23.37
CA VAL A 21 1.23 -12.04 22.16
C VAL A 21 1.75 -13.30 21.48
N VAL A 22 2.21 -14.27 22.28
CA VAL A 22 2.68 -15.56 21.78
C VAL A 22 1.53 -16.33 21.14
N VAL A 23 0.40 -16.48 21.83
CA VAL A 23 -0.79 -17.19 21.31
C VAL A 23 -1.27 -16.58 20.00
N PHE A 24 -1.47 -15.27 19.94
CA PHE A 24 -1.89 -14.61 18.70
C PHE A 24 -0.83 -14.63 17.62
N GLY A 25 0.47 -14.59 17.97
CA GLY A 25 1.55 -14.74 17.00
C GLY A 25 1.53 -16.11 16.31
N PHE A 26 1.29 -17.19 17.07
CA PHE A 26 1.12 -18.53 16.49
C PHE A 26 -0.15 -18.65 15.64
N ILE A 27 -1.27 -18.06 16.07
CA ILE A 27 -2.51 -18.04 15.27
C ILE A 27 -2.30 -17.27 13.96
N ALA A 28 -1.71 -16.07 14.03
CA ALA A 28 -1.42 -15.26 12.85
C ALA A 28 -0.47 -15.99 11.88
N ALA A 29 0.58 -16.63 12.39
CA ALA A 29 1.49 -17.42 11.56
C ALA A 29 0.76 -18.59 10.88
N ALA A 30 -0.04 -19.36 11.63
CA ALA A 30 -0.77 -20.51 11.09
C ALA A 30 -1.81 -20.10 10.05
N LEU A 31 -2.56 -19.02 10.29
CA LEU A 31 -3.51 -18.48 9.32
C LEU A 31 -2.81 -17.91 8.09
N SER A 32 -1.69 -17.22 8.26
CA SER A 32 -0.90 -16.72 7.13
C SER A 32 -0.36 -17.86 6.27
N MET A 33 0.15 -18.93 6.88
CA MET A 33 0.58 -20.13 6.15
C MET A 33 -0.59 -20.82 5.43
N TYR A 34 -1.78 -20.83 6.02
CA TYR A 34 -2.98 -21.32 5.37
C TYR A 34 -3.33 -20.49 4.13
N VAL A 35 -3.31 -19.15 4.23
CA VAL A 35 -3.58 -18.24 3.11
C VAL A 35 -2.53 -18.40 2.00
N ASN A 36 -1.24 -18.49 2.34
CA ASN A 36 -0.16 -18.62 1.36
C ASN A 36 -0.24 -19.89 0.50
N ARG A 37 -0.91 -20.93 0.99
CA ARG A 37 -1.04 -22.24 0.32
C ARG A 37 -2.37 -22.41 -0.40
N MET A 38 -3.29 -21.46 -0.25
CA MET A 38 -4.58 -21.51 -0.93
C MET A 38 -4.43 -21.03 -2.38
N PRO A 39 -5.06 -21.72 -3.34
CA PRO A 39 -5.20 -21.19 -4.70
C PRO A 39 -5.86 -19.81 -4.69
N TYR A 40 -5.46 -18.94 -5.63
CA TYR A 40 -5.89 -17.54 -5.70
C TYR A 40 -7.41 -17.35 -5.84
N ASP A 41 -8.11 -18.36 -6.36
CA ASP A 41 -9.56 -18.35 -6.58
C ASP A 41 -10.38 -18.72 -5.34
N GLN A 42 -9.74 -19.16 -4.24
CA GLN A 42 -10.44 -19.57 -3.02
C GLN A 42 -10.69 -18.39 -2.08
N PRO A 43 -11.89 -18.30 -1.46
CA PRO A 43 -12.20 -17.22 -0.52
C PRO A 43 -11.40 -17.35 0.78
N THR A 44 -10.38 -16.51 0.96
CA THR A 44 -9.50 -16.47 2.15
C THR A 44 -9.87 -15.40 3.17
N MET A 45 -10.92 -14.61 2.91
CA MET A 45 -11.27 -13.40 3.70
C MET A 45 -11.34 -13.67 5.22
N MET A 46 -11.94 -14.78 5.65
CA MET A 46 -12.03 -15.11 7.09
C MET A 46 -10.66 -15.35 7.73
N ALA A 47 -9.72 -15.96 6.99
CA ALA A 47 -8.37 -16.20 7.49
C ALA A 47 -7.58 -14.89 7.54
N GLU A 48 -7.72 -14.04 6.52
CA GLU A 48 -7.08 -12.71 6.48
C GLU A 48 -7.56 -11.79 7.61
N VAL A 49 -8.88 -11.73 7.83
CA VAL A 49 -9.46 -11.01 8.98
C VAL A 49 -8.93 -11.60 10.31
N GLY A 50 -8.69 -12.91 10.36
CA GLY A 50 -8.09 -13.58 11.52
C GLY A 50 -6.64 -13.18 11.77
N ILE A 51 -5.83 -13.01 10.72
CA ILE A 51 -4.46 -12.46 10.81
C ILE A 51 -4.51 -11.03 11.34
N TYR A 52 -5.44 -10.22 10.82
CA TYR A 52 -5.64 -8.83 11.22
C TYR A 52 -6.05 -8.71 12.70
N ALA A 53 -7.03 -9.51 13.12
CA ALA A 53 -7.50 -9.57 14.50
C ALA A 53 -6.40 -10.07 15.46
N SER A 54 -5.58 -11.02 15.03
CA SER A 54 -4.45 -11.52 15.82
C SER A 54 -3.39 -10.43 16.02
N THR A 55 -3.07 -9.66 14.97
CA THR A 55 -2.15 -8.52 15.05
C THR A 55 -2.67 -7.44 16.00
N PHE A 56 -3.96 -7.09 15.89
CA PHE A 56 -4.62 -6.19 16.85
C PHE A 56 -4.54 -6.73 18.29
N GLY A 57 -4.80 -8.03 18.48
CA GLY A 57 -4.72 -8.70 19.77
C GLY A 57 -3.32 -8.67 20.39
N MET A 58 -2.27 -8.84 19.57
CA MET A 58 -0.87 -8.72 20.03
C MET A 58 -0.54 -7.31 20.53
N LEU A 59 -0.99 -6.27 19.82
CA LEU A 59 -0.80 -4.89 20.23
C LEU A 59 -1.57 -4.58 21.52
N LEU A 60 -2.84 -5.00 21.59
CA LEU A 60 -3.67 -4.81 22.77
C LEU A 60 -3.11 -5.52 24.01
N ALA A 61 -2.67 -6.78 23.85
CA ALA A 61 -2.01 -7.55 24.91
C ALA A 61 -0.73 -6.87 25.40
N THR A 62 0.06 -6.28 24.50
CA THR A 62 1.26 -5.53 24.84
C THR A 62 0.92 -4.25 25.62
N VAL A 63 -0.07 -3.47 25.17
CA VAL A 63 -0.56 -2.29 25.88
C VAL A 63 -1.02 -2.64 27.30
N VAL A 64 -1.82 -3.70 27.45
CA VAL A 64 -2.32 -4.15 28.76
C VAL A 64 -1.17 -4.56 29.68
N GLN A 65 -0.16 -5.28 29.16
CA GLN A 65 1.01 -5.66 29.95
C GLN A 65 1.82 -4.45 30.42
N VAL A 66 2.10 -3.52 29.51
CA VAL A 66 2.86 -2.30 29.79
C VAL A 66 2.11 -1.40 30.76
N ALA A 67 0.79 -1.25 30.59
CA ALA A 67 -0.07 -0.51 31.52
C ALA A 67 -0.06 -1.15 32.91
N TYR A 68 -0.16 -2.47 32.99
CA TYR A 68 -0.14 -3.20 34.25
C TYR A 68 1.17 -2.98 35.00
N GLU A 69 2.31 -3.17 34.34
CA GLU A 69 3.64 -2.94 34.94
C GLU A 69 3.83 -1.50 35.41
N ARG A 70 3.30 -0.56 34.63
CA ARG A 70 3.41 0.86 34.91
C ARG A 70 2.57 1.28 36.11
N PHE A 71 1.31 0.86 36.20
CA PHE A 71 0.35 1.42 37.15
C PHE A 71 0.08 0.51 38.36
N VAL A 72 0.45 -0.77 38.31
CA VAL A 72 0.15 -1.75 39.37
C VAL A 72 1.43 -2.15 40.11
N LYS A 73 1.65 -1.53 41.27
CA LYS A 73 2.90 -1.66 42.07
C LYS A 73 3.08 -3.02 42.77
N ALA A 74 2.00 -3.78 43.00
CA ALA A 74 2.01 -5.02 43.79
C ALA A 74 0.97 -6.04 43.30
N GLY A 75 0.85 -6.18 41.99
CA GLY A 75 -0.16 -7.07 41.41
C GLY A 75 0.31 -8.53 41.35
N SER A 76 -0.62 -9.46 41.54
CA SER A 76 -0.32 -10.90 41.46
C SER A 76 -0.25 -11.37 40.02
N ARG A 77 0.53 -12.42 39.75
CA ARG A 77 0.62 -13.03 38.40
C ARG A 77 -0.76 -13.45 37.84
N VAL A 78 -1.70 -13.78 38.73
CA VAL A 78 -3.09 -14.11 38.36
C VAL A 78 -3.82 -12.88 37.81
N GLN A 79 -3.62 -11.70 38.38
CA GLN A 79 -4.23 -10.46 37.87
C GLN A 79 -3.70 -10.09 36.48
N THR A 80 -2.38 -10.24 36.26
CA THR A 80 -1.78 -10.04 34.94
C THR A 80 -2.38 -10.99 33.91
N LEU A 81 -2.45 -12.29 34.24
CA LEU A 81 -3.04 -13.29 33.35
C LEU A 81 -4.52 -13.04 33.08
N GLY A 82 -5.28 -12.60 34.09
CA GLY A 82 -6.68 -12.20 33.93
C GLY A 82 -6.85 -11.04 32.95
N LEU A 83 -6.04 -9.98 33.09
CA LEU A 83 -6.06 -8.83 32.18
C LEU A 83 -5.63 -9.21 30.75
N GLN A 84 -4.62 -10.05 30.62
CA GLN A 84 -4.21 -10.63 29.33
C GLN A 84 -5.36 -11.44 28.72
N GLY A 85 -6.07 -12.24 29.50
CA GLY A 85 -7.25 -12.99 29.06
C GLY A 85 -8.38 -12.07 28.58
N VAL A 86 -8.62 -10.95 29.25
CA VAL A 86 -9.61 -9.93 28.81
C VAL A 86 -9.19 -9.28 27.48
N ALA A 87 -7.91 -8.95 27.31
CA ALA A 87 -7.39 -8.46 26.04
C ALA A 87 -7.56 -9.49 24.92
N GLY A 88 -7.29 -10.76 25.22
CA GLY A 88 -7.50 -11.88 24.32
C GLY A 88 -8.96 -12.04 23.90
N PHE A 89 -9.87 -12.01 24.87
CA PHE A 89 -11.29 -12.05 24.61
C PHE A 89 -11.75 -10.88 23.74
N GLY A 90 -11.24 -9.67 23.98
CA GLY A 90 -11.51 -8.50 23.14
C GLY A 90 -11.10 -8.69 21.68
N ALA A 91 -9.94 -9.31 21.42
CA ALA A 91 -9.49 -9.60 20.06
C ALA A 91 -10.35 -10.68 19.37
N VAL A 92 -10.81 -11.69 20.11
CA VAL A 92 -11.73 -12.71 19.60
C VAL A 92 -13.10 -12.12 19.28
N VAL A 93 -13.63 -11.26 20.15
CA VAL A 93 -14.87 -10.53 19.89
C VAL A 93 -14.73 -9.64 18.65
N TYR A 94 -13.62 -8.90 18.53
CA TYR A 94 -13.32 -8.12 17.35
C TYR A 94 -13.30 -8.98 16.08
N TYR A 95 -12.66 -10.14 16.11
CA TYR A 95 -12.65 -11.08 14.98
C TYR A 95 -14.07 -11.44 14.51
N PHE A 96 -14.98 -11.79 15.43
CA PHE A 96 -16.36 -12.14 15.06
C PHE A 96 -17.16 -10.98 14.47
N PHE A 97 -16.90 -9.74 14.90
CA PHE A 97 -17.52 -8.56 14.30
C PHE A 97 -16.91 -8.28 12.92
N ALA A 98 -15.59 -8.34 12.79
CA ALA A 98 -14.89 -8.07 11.54
C ALA A 98 -15.21 -9.13 10.47
N SER A 99 -15.33 -10.40 10.85
CA SER A 99 -15.64 -11.49 9.93
C SER A 99 -17.08 -11.46 9.38
N ARG A 100 -17.96 -10.65 9.98
CA ARG A 100 -19.35 -10.43 9.54
C ARG A 100 -19.51 -9.13 8.76
N THR A 101 -18.45 -8.34 8.63
CA THR A 101 -18.48 -7.11 7.86
C THR A 101 -18.27 -7.47 6.41
N GLU A 102 -19.29 -7.24 5.58
CA GLU A 102 -19.16 -7.33 4.12
C GLU A 102 -18.09 -6.35 3.64
N ASP A 103 -17.27 -6.81 2.69
CA ASP A 103 -16.12 -6.08 2.16
C ASP A 103 -15.27 -5.42 3.24
N PHE A 104 -14.73 -6.25 4.16
CA PHE A 104 -13.96 -5.77 5.31
C PHE A 104 -12.96 -4.67 4.95
N TYR A 105 -12.20 -4.80 3.86
CA TYR A 105 -11.18 -3.85 3.44
C TYR A 105 -11.71 -2.48 2.95
N SER A 106 -12.94 -2.40 2.44
CA SER A 106 -13.59 -1.13 2.09
C SER A 106 -14.44 -0.56 3.24
N SER A 107 -14.69 -1.36 4.28
CA SER A 107 -15.54 -0.98 5.40
C SER A 107 -14.97 0.11 6.32
N HIS A 108 -15.89 0.76 7.05
CA HIS A 108 -15.55 1.67 8.15
C HIS A 108 -14.75 0.99 9.26
N LEU A 109 -14.98 -0.31 9.48
CA LEU A 109 -14.35 -1.06 10.56
C LEU A 109 -12.85 -1.22 10.29
N PHE A 110 -12.45 -1.61 9.08
CA PHE A 110 -11.04 -1.74 8.71
C PHE A 110 -10.27 -0.45 8.92
N THR A 111 -10.85 0.66 8.48
CA THR A 111 -10.27 1.99 8.67
C THR A 111 -10.07 2.33 10.16
N ARG A 112 -11.10 2.13 10.98
CA ARG A 112 -11.01 2.39 12.43
C ARG A 112 -9.99 1.49 13.11
N THR A 113 -9.88 0.22 12.69
CA THR A 113 -8.87 -0.70 13.21
C THR A 113 -7.46 -0.21 12.90
N ASN A 114 -7.18 0.31 11.70
CA ASN A 114 -5.87 0.87 11.37
C ASN A 114 -5.50 2.04 12.29
N ILE A 115 -6.43 2.98 12.51
CA ILE A 115 -6.25 4.10 13.43
C ILE A 115 -6.03 3.57 14.86
N ALA A 116 -6.79 2.57 15.28
CA ALA A 116 -6.66 1.94 16.59
C ALA A 116 -5.30 1.26 16.78
N MET A 117 -4.78 0.53 15.78
CA MET A 117 -3.46 -0.11 15.85
C MET A 117 -2.33 0.93 15.96
N PHE A 118 -2.45 2.06 15.25
CA PHE A 118 -1.50 3.16 15.38
C PHE A 118 -1.57 3.80 16.78
N LEU A 119 -2.77 3.99 17.32
CA LEU A 119 -2.98 4.45 18.70
C LEU A 119 -2.40 3.47 19.72
N LEU A 120 -2.63 2.15 19.56
CA LEU A 120 -2.07 1.12 20.45
C LEU A 120 -0.55 1.15 20.42
N THR A 121 0.07 1.29 19.25
CA THR A 121 1.53 1.42 19.10
C THR A 121 2.05 2.66 19.84
N LEU A 122 1.37 3.80 19.71
CA LEU A 122 1.70 5.00 20.46
C LEU A 122 1.57 4.78 21.97
N LEU A 123 0.51 4.09 22.43
CA LEU A 123 0.31 3.77 23.84
C LEU A 123 1.41 2.84 24.39
N ILE A 124 1.87 1.84 23.62
CA ILE A 124 3.01 0.99 24.00
C ILE A 124 4.25 1.85 24.30
N ILE A 125 4.48 2.89 23.49
CA ILE A 125 5.63 3.79 23.65
C ILE A 125 5.40 4.80 24.78
N TRP A 126 4.20 5.35 24.92
CA TRP A 126 3.91 6.46 25.83
C TRP A 126 3.62 6.02 27.27
N LEU A 127 2.83 4.96 27.47
CA LEU A 127 2.41 4.51 28.80
C LEU A 127 3.59 4.33 29.79
N PRO A 128 4.73 3.72 29.40
CA PRO A 128 5.89 3.59 30.28
C PRO A 128 6.38 4.91 30.91
N SER A 129 6.30 6.02 30.17
CA SER A 129 6.87 7.30 30.59
C SER A 129 5.90 8.18 31.38
N ILE A 130 4.60 7.86 31.43
CA ILE A 130 3.61 8.70 32.11
C ILE A 130 3.97 8.84 33.59
N LYS A 131 4.40 10.02 34.04
CA LYS A 131 4.77 10.31 35.44
C LYS A 131 5.78 9.31 36.03
N ASN A 132 6.66 8.73 35.23
CA ASN A 132 7.62 7.72 35.68
C ASN A 132 8.97 8.37 36.03
N GLU A 133 9.48 8.06 37.21
CA GLU A 133 10.79 8.56 37.64
C GLU A 133 11.87 7.76 36.92
N GLY A 134 12.75 8.45 36.18
CA GLY A 134 13.83 7.83 35.43
C GLY A 134 13.46 7.39 34.00
N LEU A 135 12.25 7.68 33.51
CA LEU A 135 11.86 7.40 32.12
C LEU A 135 10.97 8.51 31.53
N ASP A 136 11.55 9.34 30.67
CA ASP A 136 10.81 10.30 29.84
C ASP A 136 10.29 9.68 28.52
N PHE A 137 9.41 10.39 27.81
CA PHE A 137 8.83 9.89 26.55
C PHE A 137 9.89 9.65 25.47
N ALA A 138 10.88 10.53 25.34
CA ALA A 138 11.92 10.38 24.33
C ALA A 138 12.84 9.18 24.63
N GLN A 139 13.11 8.91 25.91
CA GLN A 139 13.81 7.73 26.39
C GLN A 139 13.01 6.46 26.07
N SER A 140 11.71 6.43 26.38
CA SER A 140 10.83 5.30 26.03
C SER A 140 10.79 5.06 24.52
N PHE A 141 10.62 6.13 23.73
CA PHE A 141 10.68 6.06 22.26
C PHE A 141 12.00 5.46 21.77
N ARG A 142 13.15 5.89 22.30
CA ARG A 142 14.46 5.33 21.91
C ARG A 142 14.60 3.85 22.26
N ILE A 143 14.11 3.42 23.43
CA ILE A 143 14.12 2.00 23.84
C ILE A 143 13.35 1.17 22.81
N TRP A 144 12.11 1.54 22.52
CA TRP A 144 11.26 0.83 21.56
C TRP A 144 11.80 0.90 20.13
N PHE A 145 12.27 2.07 19.68
CA PHE A 145 12.85 2.24 18.34
C PHE A 145 14.09 1.37 18.14
N LYS A 146 15.03 1.39 19.10
CA LYS A 146 16.23 0.55 19.03
C LYS A 146 15.86 -0.93 19.03
N ALA A 147 14.90 -1.33 19.87
CA ALA A 147 14.45 -2.72 19.92
C ALA A 147 13.81 -3.16 18.60
N PHE A 148 12.93 -2.33 18.02
CA PHE A 148 12.33 -2.56 16.71
C PHE A 148 13.41 -2.71 15.63
N PHE A 149 14.34 -1.76 15.54
CA PHE A 149 15.38 -1.76 14.52
C PHE A 149 16.30 -2.99 14.64
N VAL A 150 16.75 -3.30 15.86
CA VAL A 150 17.55 -4.50 16.10
C VAL A 150 16.75 -5.76 15.75
N SER A 151 15.48 -5.84 16.13
CA SER A 151 14.64 -7.00 15.78
C SER A 151 14.42 -7.15 14.29
N ALA A 152 14.21 -6.05 13.56
CA ALA A 152 14.03 -6.06 12.11
C ALA A 152 15.30 -6.56 11.41
N VAL A 153 16.48 -6.06 11.81
CA VAL A 153 17.77 -6.51 11.26
C VAL A 153 18.00 -8.00 11.53
N TYR A 154 17.78 -8.47 12.76
CA TYR A 154 17.95 -9.89 13.08
C TYR A 154 16.96 -10.78 12.32
N THR A 155 15.71 -10.35 12.19
CA THR A 155 14.68 -11.07 11.42
C THR A 155 15.04 -11.12 9.93
N GLY A 156 15.51 -10.01 9.37
CA GLY A 156 15.97 -9.93 7.98
C GLY A 156 17.21 -10.81 7.71
N ILE A 157 18.19 -10.81 8.62
CA ILE A 157 19.37 -11.70 8.51
C ILE A 157 18.94 -13.16 8.58
N LEU A 158 18.02 -13.53 9.48
CA LEU A 158 17.49 -14.89 9.57
C LEU A 158 16.73 -15.27 8.29
N MET A 159 15.92 -14.38 7.74
CA MET A 159 15.21 -14.61 6.48
C MET A 159 16.20 -14.87 5.35
N ILE A 160 17.18 -13.98 5.16
CA ILE A 160 18.23 -14.16 4.13
C ILE A 160 18.98 -15.46 4.35
N GLY A 161 19.39 -15.76 5.59
CA GLY A 161 20.14 -16.97 5.92
C GLY A 161 19.36 -18.25 5.62
N ILE A 162 18.08 -18.31 6.01
CA ILE A 162 17.23 -19.47 5.76
C ILE A 162 16.91 -19.59 4.27
N SER A 163 16.59 -18.48 3.58
CA SER A 163 16.36 -18.48 2.14
C SER A 163 17.57 -18.95 1.34
N LEU A 164 18.79 -18.60 1.76
CA LEU A 164 20.01 -19.12 1.12
C LEU A 164 20.19 -20.62 1.33
N VAL A 165 19.87 -21.13 2.53
CA VAL A 165 19.91 -22.57 2.80
C VAL A 165 18.87 -23.32 1.96
N LEU A 166 17.64 -22.80 1.87
CA LEU A 166 16.58 -23.38 1.05
C LEU A 166 16.89 -23.28 -0.44
N GLY A 167 17.40 -22.15 -0.93
CA GLY A 167 17.82 -22.00 -2.31
C GLY A 167 18.97 -22.96 -2.66
N GLY A 168 19.94 -23.10 -1.76
CA GLY A 168 21.01 -24.09 -1.90
C GLY A 168 20.47 -25.53 -1.94
N TRP A 169 19.53 -25.88 -1.07
CA TRP A 169 18.87 -27.19 -1.09
C TRP A 169 18.08 -27.40 -2.39
N SER A 170 17.34 -26.39 -2.84
CA SER A 170 16.53 -26.39 -4.06
C SER A 170 17.36 -26.70 -5.31
N ILE A 171 18.55 -26.10 -5.38
CA ILE A 171 19.48 -26.28 -6.50
C ILE A 171 20.22 -27.62 -6.41
N LEU A 172 20.65 -28.04 -5.21
CA LEU A 172 21.59 -29.14 -5.05
C LEU A 172 20.95 -30.50 -4.76
N ILE A 173 19.75 -30.53 -4.17
CA ILE A 173 19.14 -31.76 -3.64
C ILE A 173 17.78 -32.00 -4.27
N SER A 174 16.83 -31.08 -4.10
CA SER A 174 15.46 -31.22 -4.60
C SER A 174 14.76 -29.87 -4.60
N ASN A 175 13.95 -29.59 -5.63
CA ASN A 175 13.17 -28.37 -5.74
C ASN A 175 12.37 -28.09 -4.44
N VAL A 176 12.49 -26.87 -3.93
CA VAL A 176 11.74 -26.36 -2.78
C VAL A 176 10.66 -25.41 -3.28
N GLU A 177 9.41 -25.76 -2.99
CA GLU A 177 8.21 -24.96 -3.27
C GLU A 177 8.33 -23.51 -2.75
N GLY A 178 7.83 -22.55 -3.55
CA GLY A 178 7.91 -21.12 -3.26
C GLY A 178 7.14 -20.72 -2.00
N GLU A 179 6.03 -21.42 -1.72
CA GLU A 179 5.17 -21.26 -0.56
C GLU A 179 5.93 -21.46 0.75
N LEU A 180 6.92 -22.36 0.77
CA LEU A 180 7.73 -22.60 1.97
C LEU A 180 8.53 -21.35 2.39
N TYR A 181 8.96 -20.53 1.42
CA TYR A 181 9.64 -19.26 1.72
C TYR A 181 8.69 -18.27 2.42
N TRP A 182 7.44 -18.19 1.95
CA TRP A 182 6.41 -17.35 2.55
C TRP A 182 5.95 -17.85 3.92
N ASP A 183 5.90 -19.16 4.11
CA ASP A 183 5.62 -19.78 5.40
C ASP A 183 6.68 -19.43 6.45
N ILE A 184 7.96 -19.51 6.07
CA ILE A 184 9.07 -19.12 6.95
C ILE A 184 9.01 -17.62 7.24
N PHE A 185 8.72 -16.79 6.24
CA PHE A 185 8.52 -15.37 6.44
C PHE A 185 7.39 -15.10 7.46
N SER A 186 6.28 -15.83 7.37
CA SER A 186 5.15 -15.73 8.28
C SER A 186 5.54 -16.07 9.72
N VAL A 187 6.29 -17.16 9.94
CA VAL A 187 6.82 -17.53 11.26
C VAL A 187 7.77 -16.45 11.79
N LEU A 188 8.63 -15.91 10.94
CA LEU A 188 9.59 -14.88 11.35
C LEU A 188 8.90 -13.57 11.73
N ILE A 189 7.90 -13.12 10.97
CA ILE A 189 7.19 -11.87 11.20
C ILE A 189 6.20 -11.96 12.36
N TYR A 190 5.43 -13.04 12.49
CA TYR A 190 4.38 -13.13 13.51
C TYR A 190 4.83 -13.76 14.83
N ILE A 191 5.94 -14.51 14.85
CA ILE A 191 6.45 -15.16 16.07
C ILE A 191 7.80 -14.57 16.46
N PHE A 192 8.83 -14.72 15.62
CA PHE A 192 10.20 -14.36 16.02
C PHE A 192 10.36 -12.85 16.26
N PHE A 193 9.93 -12.02 15.32
CA PHE A 193 10.04 -10.57 15.39
C PHE A 193 9.38 -9.94 16.64
N PRO A 194 8.07 -10.18 16.91
CA PRO A 194 7.38 -9.62 18.07
C PRO A 194 7.90 -10.21 19.38
N TRP A 195 8.33 -11.46 19.39
CA TRP A 195 8.96 -12.02 20.58
C TRP A 195 10.31 -11.36 20.86
N TYR A 196 11.17 -11.22 19.85
CA TYR A 196 12.50 -10.68 20.03
C TYR A 196 12.50 -9.18 20.37
N ILE A 197 11.53 -8.40 19.88
CA ILE A 197 11.37 -6.99 20.34
C ILE A 197 10.95 -6.92 21.81
N LEU A 198 10.05 -7.81 22.27
CA LEU A 198 9.56 -7.84 23.64
C LEU A 198 10.58 -8.41 24.63
N SER A 199 11.42 -9.36 24.21
CA SER A 199 12.47 -9.93 25.06
C SER A 199 13.52 -8.90 25.48
N GLN A 200 13.70 -7.86 24.66
CA GLN A 200 14.64 -6.78 24.87
C GLN A 200 14.12 -5.70 25.84
N GLN A 201 12.84 -5.71 26.24
CA GLN A 201 12.27 -4.68 27.12
C GLN A 201 12.54 -4.97 28.60
N SER A 202 12.91 -3.94 29.36
CA SER A 202 12.89 -3.97 30.83
C SER A 202 11.45 -3.98 31.36
N VAL A 203 11.24 -4.33 32.63
CA VAL A 203 9.92 -4.17 33.27
C VAL A 203 9.68 -2.68 33.56
N PHE A 204 8.53 -2.15 33.15
CA PHE A 204 8.23 -0.71 33.24
C PHE A 204 7.67 -0.27 34.61
N ILE A 205 8.36 -0.65 35.70
CA ILE A 205 8.00 -0.28 37.07
C ILE A 205 8.23 1.23 37.35
N ARG A 206 7.77 1.69 38.53
CA ARG A 206 8.09 3.02 39.09
C ARG A 206 8.77 2.88 40.45
N PRO A 207 9.99 3.45 40.63
CA PRO A 207 10.80 4.15 39.62
C PRO A 207 11.26 3.19 38.51
N PHE A 208 11.49 3.70 37.31
CA PHE A 208 12.01 2.90 36.21
C PHE A 208 13.48 2.54 36.50
N ILE A 209 13.80 1.25 36.37
CA ILE A 209 15.15 0.73 36.53
C ILE A 209 15.48 -0.03 35.26
N GLU A 210 16.55 0.39 34.59
CA GLU A 210 17.05 -0.33 33.43
C GLU A 210 17.70 -1.64 33.89
N GLU A 211 17.15 -2.77 33.45
CA GLU A 211 17.68 -4.10 33.76
C GLU A 211 18.94 -4.40 32.93
N GLU A 212 19.92 -5.05 33.54
CA GLU A 212 21.14 -5.46 32.84
C GLU A 212 20.81 -6.40 31.67
N GLY A 213 21.37 -6.13 30.50
CA GLY A 213 21.14 -6.91 29.27
C GLY A 213 19.87 -6.53 28.49
N LYS A 214 19.01 -5.67 29.02
CA LYS A 214 17.84 -5.12 28.30
C LYS A 214 18.22 -3.91 27.44
N MET A 215 17.25 -3.42 26.67
CA MET A 215 17.46 -2.31 25.74
C MET A 215 17.56 -1.00 26.49
N SER A 216 18.74 -0.37 26.39
CA SER A 216 18.99 0.95 26.98
C SER A 216 18.41 2.10 26.18
N SER A 217 18.03 3.17 26.87
CA SER A 217 17.70 4.46 26.24
C SER A 217 18.92 5.23 25.73
N ASP A 218 20.13 4.80 26.13
CA ASP A 218 21.39 5.44 25.78
C ASP A 218 21.70 5.33 24.28
N VAL A 219 22.30 6.40 23.75
CA VAL A 219 22.72 6.46 22.36
C VAL A 219 24.07 5.77 22.22
N SER A 220 24.12 4.66 21.48
CA SER A 220 25.38 3.98 21.18
C SER A 220 26.27 4.86 20.31
N LYS A 221 27.60 4.65 20.35
CA LYS A 221 28.53 5.41 19.48
C LYS A 221 28.17 5.32 18.00
N PHE A 222 27.69 4.15 17.55
CA PHE A 222 27.23 3.95 16.19
C PHE A 222 25.98 4.80 15.89
N LEU A 223 24.96 4.75 16.76
CA LEU A 223 23.73 5.50 16.58
C LEU A 223 23.98 7.02 16.64
N ASP A 224 24.87 7.48 17.51
CA ASP A 224 25.27 8.88 17.59
C ASP A 224 25.94 9.37 16.29
N ILE A 225 26.86 8.57 15.73
CA ILE A 225 27.50 8.87 14.44
C ILE A 225 26.46 8.89 13.32
N LEU A 226 25.60 7.89 13.26
CA LEU A 226 24.53 7.77 12.26
C LEU A 226 23.58 8.98 12.32
N LEU A 227 23.10 9.31 13.51
CA LEU A 227 22.17 10.43 13.70
C LEU A 227 22.84 11.77 13.39
N THR A 228 24.03 12.01 13.93
CA THR A 228 24.70 13.32 13.82
C THR A 228 25.30 13.57 12.43
N LYS A 229 25.88 12.55 11.79
CA LYS A 229 26.63 12.71 10.53
C LYS A 229 25.84 12.33 9.28
N ILE A 230 24.74 11.60 9.41
CA ILE A 230 23.93 11.15 8.26
C ILE A 230 22.53 11.74 8.35
N PHE A 231 21.76 11.44 9.39
CA PHE A 231 20.36 11.90 9.47
C PHE A 231 20.23 13.43 9.57
N ILE A 232 20.97 14.08 10.47
CA ILE A 232 20.89 15.55 10.63
C ILE A 232 21.20 16.28 9.31
N PRO A 233 22.32 16.00 8.60
CA PRO A 233 22.59 16.61 7.30
C PRO A 233 21.51 16.34 6.25
N ILE A 234 21.04 15.08 6.12
CA ILE A 234 19.99 14.73 5.16
C ILE A 234 18.70 15.50 5.44
N VAL A 235 18.23 15.52 6.69
CA VAL A 235 17.04 16.26 7.09
C VAL A 235 17.22 17.77 6.91
N THR A 236 18.43 18.28 7.07
CA THR A 236 18.75 19.69 6.81
C THR A 236 18.61 20.01 5.32
N VAL A 237 19.22 19.21 4.44
CA VAL A 237 19.08 19.36 2.98
C VAL A 237 17.61 19.26 2.57
N TYR A 238 16.90 18.28 3.14
CA TYR A 238 15.47 18.10 2.86
C TYR A 238 14.65 19.31 3.31
N THR A 239 14.95 19.88 4.48
CA THR A 239 14.34 21.13 4.95
C THR A 239 14.59 22.25 3.94
N VAL A 240 15.82 22.42 3.45
CA VAL A 240 16.11 23.46 2.45
C VAL A 240 15.31 23.26 1.17
N ILE A 241 15.22 22.03 0.65
CA ILE A 241 14.44 21.72 -0.56
C ILE A 241 12.95 22.06 -0.35
N ILE A 242 12.37 21.60 0.77
CA ILE A 242 10.96 21.89 1.11
C ILE A 242 10.73 23.39 1.20
N PHE A 243 11.63 24.15 1.82
CA PHE A 243 11.46 25.60 1.94
C PHE A 243 11.66 26.34 0.62
N ILE A 244 12.62 25.94 -0.22
CA ILE A 244 12.77 26.51 -1.58
C ILE A 244 11.48 26.30 -2.36
N TYR A 245 10.97 25.07 -2.35
CA TYR A 245 9.73 24.72 -3.03
C TYR A 245 8.52 25.48 -2.44
N PHE A 246 8.44 25.59 -1.12
CA PHE A 246 7.42 26.37 -0.42
C PHE A 246 7.40 27.81 -0.93
N PHE A 247 8.56 28.48 -0.99
CA PHE A 247 8.65 29.86 -1.44
C PHE A 247 8.40 30.02 -2.94
N SER A 248 8.79 29.05 -3.77
CA SER A 248 8.52 29.10 -5.23
C SER A 248 7.03 28.96 -5.56
N THR A 249 6.26 28.35 -4.66
CA THR A 249 4.87 27.96 -4.91
C THR A 249 3.85 28.93 -4.29
N LEU A 250 4.30 30.07 -3.75
CA LEU A 250 3.47 31.11 -3.11
C LEU A 250 2.40 31.78 -4.01
N GLY A 251 2.15 31.27 -5.23
CA GLY A 251 1.08 31.73 -6.12
C GLY A 251 0.25 30.61 -6.78
N ASN A 252 0.67 29.34 -6.71
CA ASN A 252 -0.02 28.22 -7.36
C ASN A 252 -0.43 27.17 -6.31
N TRP A 253 -1.69 27.23 -5.87
CA TRP A 253 -2.14 26.56 -4.65
C TRP A 253 -2.60 25.11 -4.86
N THR A 254 -2.77 24.66 -6.11
CA THR A 254 -3.49 23.42 -6.46
C THR A 254 -2.61 22.19 -6.67
N ASP A 255 -1.28 22.30 -6.65
CA ASP A 255 -0.39 21.15 -6.91
C ASP A 255 -0.42 20.11 -5.77
N ILE A 256 -0.85 18.88 -6.10
CA ILE A 256 -0.99 17.75 -5.17
C ILE A 256 0.38 17.13 -4.83
N THR A 257 1.39 17.26 -5.70
CA THR A 257 2.72 16.63 -5.58
C THR A 257 3.41 16.94 -4.25
N ILE A 258 3.12 18.11 -3.70
CA ILE A 258 3.67 18.65 -2.46
C ILE A 258 3.23 17.83 -1.25
N GLU A 259 2.02 17.30 -1.26
CA GLU A 259 1.36 16.74 -0.09
C GLU A 259 2.14 15.54 0.47
N ILE A 260 2.52 14.61 -0.38
CA ILE A 260 3.27 13.40 0.02
C ILE A 260 4.67 13.76 0.53
N VAL A 261 5.37 14.66 -0.16
CA VAL A 261 6.74 15.07 0.19
C VAL A 261 6.77 15.84 1.51
N MET A 262 5.75 16.68 1.78
CA MET A 262 5.64 17.42 3.02
C MET A 262 5.34 16.49 4.21
N VAL A 263 4.47 15.51 4.03
CA VAL A 263 4.13 14.53 5.07
C VAL A 263 5.33 13.68 5.43
N SER A 264 6.05 13.14 4.44
CA SER A 264 7.24 12.32 4.70
C SER A 264 8.33 13.14 5.39
N TYR A 265 8.52 14.42 5.02
CA TYR A 265 9.37 15.37 5.74
C TYR A 265 9.00 15.47 7.23
N LEU A 266 7.71 15.65 7.55
CA LEU A 266 7.25 15.78 8.94
C LEU A 266 7.44 14.46 9.72
N VAL A 267 7.11 13.32 9.13
CA VAL A 267 7.24 12.00 9.79
C VAL A 267 8.71 11.68 10.09
N VAL A 268 9.59 11.77 9.08
CA VAL A 268 11.04 11.55 9.24
C VAL A 268 11.62 12.56 10.22
N GLY A 269 11.13 13.80 10.17
CA GLY A 269 11.47 14.88 11.08
C GLY A 269 11.25 14.57 12.54
N TRP A 270 10.00 14.22 12.88
CA TRP A 270 9.62 13.84 14.23
C TRP A 270 10.41 12.64 14.73
N MET A 271 10.62 11.64 13.87
CA MET A 271 11.45 10.49 14.19
C MET A 271 12.88 10.93 14.57
N VAL A 272 13.52 11.77 13.75
CA VAL A 272 14.89 12.25 14.02
C VAL A 272 14.95 13.10 15.29
N LEU A 273 13.97 13.99 15.52
CA LEU A 273 13.88 14.79 16.76
C LEU A 273 13.90 13.92 18.01
N PHE A 274 13.08 12.87 18.09
CA PHE A 274 13.02 12.01 19.27
C PHE A 274 14.28 11.15 19.46
N LEU A 275 14.91 10.71 18.36
CA LEU A 275 16.15 9.93 18.41
C LEU A 275 17.33 10.77 18.90
N VAL A 276 17.39 12.02 18.46
CA VAL A 276 18.51 12.93 18.72
C VAL A 276 18.38 13.64 20.08
N ALA A 277 17.20 13.63 20.70
CA ALA A 277 16.93 14.34 21.95
C ALA A 277 17.89 14.05 23.12
N ALA A 278 18.55 12.88 23.16
CA ALA A 278 19.55 12.55 24.19
C ALA A 278 20.95 13.12 23.92
N ILE A 279 21.24 13.60 22.72
CA ILE A 279 22.58 14.04 22.31
C ILE A 279 22.76 15.53 22.68
N GLN A 280 23.43 15.79 23.81
CA GLN A 280 23.60 17.15 24.36
C GLN A 280 24.70 18.00 23.68
N ARG A 281 25.04 17.73 22.41
CA ARG A 281 26.02 18.55 21.68
C ARG A 281 25.40 19.89 21.27
N PRO A 282 26.09 21.04 21.38
CA PRO A 282 25.51 22.35 21.07
C PRO A 282 24.95 22.46 19.64
N PHE A 283 25.65 21.91 18.65
CA PHE A 283 25.19 21.86 17.26
C PHE A 283 23.86 21.09 17.13
N VAL A 284 23.76 19.96 17.82
CA VAL A 284 22.59 19.08 17.79
C VAL A 284 21.38 19.75 18.43
N VAL A 285 21.58 20.35 19.61
CA VAL A 285 20.52 21.10 20.29
C VAL A 285 20.00 22.23 19.41
N ARG A 286 20.90 23.02 18.79
CA ARG A 286 20.51 24.09 17.86
C ARG A 286 19.75 23.55 16.65
N PHE A 287 20.21 22.45 16.06
CA PHE A 287 19.51 21.79 14.97
C PHE A 287 18.08 21.44 15.38
N THR A 288 17.88 20.78 16.53
CA THR A 288 16.53 20.38 16.96
C THR A 288 15.59 21.57 17.21
N GLN A 289 16.11 22.71 17.69
CA GLN A 289 15.32 23.93 17.87
C GLN A 289 14.92 24.56 16.54
N ILE A 290 15.88 24.72 15.62
CA ILE A 290 15.61 25.25 14.27
C ILE A 290 14.64 24.34 13.53
N TYR A 291 14.85 23.03 13.63
CA TYR A 291 14.02 22.04 12.99
C TYR A 291 12.60 22.01 13.55
N ALA A 292 12.41 22.13 14.87
CA ALA A 292 11.07 22.25 15.44
C ALA A 292 10.31 23.50 14.93
N VAL A 293 11.00 24.63 14.74
CA VAL A 293 10.40 25.81 14.08
C VAL A 293 10.05 25.51 12.62
N ALA A 294 10.93 24.83 11.89
CA ALA A 294 10.66 24.44 10.50
C ALA A 294 9.44 23.51 10.39
N VAL A 295 9.32 22.52 11.28
CA VAL A 295 8.16 21.62 11.41
C VAL A 295 6.88 22.41 11.70
N LEU A 296 6.93 23.41 12.58
CA LEU A 296 5.77 24.25 12.88
C LEU A 296 5.30 25.01 11.63
N ILE A 297 6.20 25.69 10.94
CA ILE A 297 5.90 26.43 9.71
C ILE A 297 5.33 25.49 8.64
N ALA A 298 6.00 24.36 8.42
CA ALA A 298 5.59 23.34 7.47
C ALA A 298 4.18 22.80 7.79
N SER A 299 3.93 22.48 9.06
CA SER A 299 2.64 21.93 9.50
C SER A 299 1.49 22.93 9.31
N VAL A 300 1.68 24.20 9.70
CA VAL A 300 0.66 25.25 9.54
C VAL A 300 0.36 25.49 8.06
N PHE A 301 1.40 25.53 7.22
CA PHE A 301 1.20 25.67 5.78
C PHE A 301 0.43 24.50 5.17
N GLN A 302 0.77 23.27 5.56
CA GLN A 302 0.09 22.09 5.05
C GLN A 302 -1.39 22.05 5.45
N ILE A 303 -1.73 22.52 6.67
CA ILE A 303 -3.12 22.70 7.09
C ILE A 303 -3.81 23.72 6.18
N TYR A 304 -3.22 24.91 6.01
CA TYR A 304 -3.80 25.97 5.18
C TYR A 304 -4.10 25.48 3.75
N ARG A 305 -3.15 24.79 3.13
CA ARG A 305 -3.34 24.23 1.78
C ARG A 305 -4.39 23.15 1.73
N SER A 306 -4.38 22.23 2.69
CA SER A 306 -5.36 21.15 2.75
C SER A 306 -6.78 21.69 2.95
N VAL A 307 -6.95 22.78 3.70
CA VAL A 307 -8.24 23.48 3.86
C VAL A 307 -8.71 24.10 2.53
N ILE A 308 -7.84 24.82 1.81
CA ILE A 308 -8.20 25.40 0.50
C ILE A 308 -8.63 24.32 -0.48
N TYR A 309 -7.86 23.24 -0.58
CA TYR A 309 -8.22 22.15 -1.47
C TYR A 309 -9.53 21.49 -1.05
N SER A 310 -9.71 21.25 0.26
CA SER A 310 -10.93 20.62 0.79
C SER A 310 -12.17 21.51 0.64
N ASN A 311 -12.02 22.83 0.54
CA ASN A 311 -13.14 23.72 0.22
C ASN A 311 -13.61 23.55 -1.24
N VAL A 312 -12.74 23.11 -2.15
CA VAL A 312 -13.08 22.93 -3.57
C VAL A 312 -13.57 21.51 -3.84
N TYR A 313 -12.85 20.49 -3.36
CA TYR A 313 -13.07 19.07 -3.67
C TYR A 313 -13.63 18.25 -2.50
N GLY A 314 -13.90 18.91 -1.37
CA GLY A 314 -14.38 18.24 -0.16
C GLY A 314 -13.28 17.59 0.66
N VAL A 315 -13.65 17.19 1.87
CA VAL A 315 -12.78 16.47 2.78
C VAL A 315 -12.87 14.98 2.46
N THR A 316 -11.73 14.37 2.12
CA THR A 316 -11.57 12.91 2.07
C THR A 316 -10.93 12.40 3.36
N MET A 317 -10.99 11.09 3.63
CA MET A 317 -10.37 10.49 4.81
C MET A 317 -8.86 10.79 4.85
N SER A 318 -8.15 10.62 3.74
CA SER A 318 -6.71 10.91 3.65
C SER A 318 -6.41 12.38 3.99
N ARG A 319 -7.24 13.31 3.52
CA ARG A 319 -7.11 14.75 3.83
C ARG A 319 -7.42 15.07 5.28
N TYR A 320 -8.44 14.42 5.85
CA TYR A 320 -8.74 14.54 7.28
C TYR A 320 -7.55 14.07 8.12
N MET A 321 -7.01 12.88 7.83
CA MET A 321 -5.87 12.32 8.56
C MET A 321 -4.62 13.19 8.42
N LEU A 322 -4.39 13.76 7.23
CA LEU A 322 -3.35 14.74 6.99
C LEU A 322 -3.53 15.99 7.87
N MET A 323 -4.71 16.63 7.81
CA MET A 323 -4.98 17.85 8.57
C MET A 323 -4.82 17.62 10.07
N LEU A 324 -5.29 16.47 10.56
CA LEU A 324 -5.12 16.07 11.94
C LEU A 324 -3.64 15.87 12.30
N PHE A 325 -2.90 15.10 11.50
CA PHE A 325 -1.47 14.88 11.72
C PHE A 325 -0.69 16.20 11.74
N CYS A 326 -0.94 17.09 10.78
CA CYS A 326 -0.31 18.40 10.74
C CYS A 326 -0.74 19.28 11.92
N SER A 327 -2.00 19.20 12.38
CA SER A 327 -2.46 19.93 13.57
C SER A 327 -1.73 19.46 14.82
N ILE A 328 -1.63 18.15 15.00
CA ILE A 328 -0.88 17.54 16.11
C ILE A 328 0.60 17.88 16.01
N SER A 329 1.18 17.86 14.80
CA SER A 329 2.57 18.23 14.54
C SER A 329 2.84 19.70 14.87
N ALA A 330 1.93 20.62 14.50
CA ALA A 330 2.05 22.03 14.84
C ALA A 330 2.01 22.26 16.36
N VAL A 331 1.00 21.70 17.05
CA VAL A 331 0.90 21.76 18.51
C VAL A 331 2.12 21.11 19.14
N GLY A 332 2.55 19.97 18.61
CA GLY A 332 3.68 19.22 19.11
C GLY A 332 4.99 19.98 18.99
N ALA A 333 5.22 20.69 17.89
CA ALA A 333 6.39 21.53 17.70
C ALA A 333 6.42 22.67 18.73
N VAL A 334 5.28 23.29 19.02
CA VAL A 334 5.16 24.29 20.10
C VAL A 334 5.49 23.66 21.45
N LEU A 335 4.89 22.51 21.78
CA LEU A 335 5.15 21.78 23.02
C LEU A 335 6.62 21.39 23.18
N TYR A 336 7.26 20.96 22.09
CA TYR A 336 8.69 20.64 22.06
C TYR A 336 9.54 21.88 22.35
N LEU A 337 9.24 23.02 21.72
CA LEU A 337 9.98 24.28 21.92
C LEU A 337 9.88 24.80 23.36
N ILE A 338 8.71 24.66 23.99
CA ILE A 338 8.51 25.04 25.41
C ILE A 338 8.91 23.94 26.41
N LYS A 339 9.43 22.80 25.93
CA LYS A 339 9.83 21.63 26.74
C LYS A 339 8.70 21.06 27.61
N ASN A 340 7.49 20.96 27.05
CA ASN A 340 6.34 20.40 27.74
C ASN A 340 6.17 18.90 27.46
N GLU A 341 5.91 18.12 28.50
CA GLU A 341 5.76 16.67 28.47
C GLU A 341 4.41 16.18 27.89
N TRP A 342 3.48 17.10 27.56
CA TRP A 342 2.12 16.77 27.10
C TRP A 342 2.05 16.31 25.64
N LEU A 343 3.15 16.36 24.89
CA LEU A 343 3.21 15.98 23.48
C LEU A 343 2.56 14.60 23.17
N PRO A 344 2.86 13.51 23.91
CA PRO A 344 2.28 12.22 23.60
C PRO A 344 0.78 12.14 23.93
N LEU A 345 0.31 12.92 24.92
CA LEU A 345 -1.11 13.03 25.24
C LEU A 345 -1.87 13.68 24.07
N VAL A 346 -1.31 14.74 23.47
CA VAL A 346 -1.92 15.40 22.30
C VAL A 346 -1.97 14.44 21.10
N LEU A 347 -0.90 13.68 20.86
CA LEU A 347 -0.88 12.63 19.83
C LEU A 347 -1.97 11.57 20.08
N ALA A 348 -2.05 11.04 21.30
CA ALA A 348 -3.03 10.01 21.65
C ALA A 348 -4.47 10.53 21.58
N ALA A 349 -4.72 11.74 22.08
CA ALA A 349 -6.03 12.38 22.03
C ALA A 349 -6.47 12.64 20.58
N GLY A 350 -5.57 13.13 19.72
CA GLY A 350 -5.87 13.38 18.32
C GLY A 350 -6.24 12.09 17.57
N LEU A 351 -5.47 11.01 17.75
CA LEU A 351 -5.80 9.71 17.16
C LEU A 351 -7.10 9.12 17.69
N PHE A 352 -7.38 9.31 18.99
CA PHE A 352 -8.63 8.87 19.58
C PHE A 352 -9.83 9.62 18.99
N VAL A 353 -9.73 10.95 18.80
CA VAL A 353 -10.75 11.76 18.11
C VAL A 353 -10.94 11.28 16.67
N ALA A 354 -9.86 10.97 15.95
CA ALA A 354 -9.92 10.47 14.57
C ALA A 354 -10.70 9.15 14.42
N MET A 355 -10.79 8.38 15.50
CA MET A 355 -11.43 7.07 15.55
C MET A 355 -12.91 7.13 16.00
N MET A 356 -13.32 8.18 16.74
CA MET A 356 -14.64 8.25 17.38
C MET A 356 -15.68 9.07 16.59
N PRO A 357 -16.80 8.45 16.16
CA PRO A 357 -17.92 9.19 15.57
C PRO A 357 -18.57 10.17 16.55
N PRO A 358 -19.17 11.28 16.05
CA PRO A 358 -19.34 11.64 14.64
C PRO A 358 -18.18 12.49 14.07
N VAL A 359 -17.14 12.74 14.86
CA VAL A 359 -16.00 13.59 14.47
C VAL A 359 -14.86 12.78 13.84
N ASP A 360 -15.03 11.46 13.67
CA ASP A 360 -14.05 10.58 13.07
C ASP A 360 -13.81 10.91 11.60
N ALA A 361 -12.65 10.46 11.09
CA ALA A 361 -12.23 10.73 9.72
C ALA A 361 -13.29 10.33 8.69
N ILE A 362 -14.01 9.24 8.97
CA ILE A 362 -15.04 8.69 8.09
C ILE A 362 -16.28 9.56 8.10
N SER A 363 -16.92 9.77 9.26
CA SER A 363 -18.17 10.53 9.33
C SER A 363 -18.03 11.94 8.74
N VAL A 364 -16.90 12.61 9.01
CA VAL A 364 -16.62 13.95 8.47
C VAL A 364 -16.42 13.92 6.96
N SER A 365 -15.68 12.95 6.43
CA SER A 365 -15.44 12.86 4.99
C SER A 365 -16.69 12.48 4.22
N VAL A 366 -17.43 11.46 4.67
CA VAL A 366 -18.70 11.06 4.06
C VAL A 366 -19.70 12.22 4.10
N ALA A 367 -19.82 12.94 5.22
CA ALA A 367 -20.70 14.11 5.30
C ALA A 367 -20.26 15.23 4.34
N SER A 368 -18.96 15.46 4.19
CA SER A 368 -18.43 16.45 3.25
C SER A 368 -18.71 16.07 1.79
N GLN A 369 -18.55 14.80 1.41
CA GLN A 369 -18.78 14.34 0.04
C GLN A 369 -20.28 14.32 -0.29
N GLY A 370 -21.12 13.86 0.64
CA GLY A 370 -22.58 13.94 0.48
C GLY A 370 -23.08 15.38 0.36
N LYS A 371 -22.45 16.34 1.06
CA LYS A 371 -22.76 17.76 0.88
C LYS A 371 -22.44 18.25 -0.54
N ILE A 372 -21.29 17.85 -1.10
CA ILE A 372 -20.92 18.25 -2.47
C ILE A 372 -21.94 17.76 -3.49
N VAL A 373 -22.35 16.49 -3.39
CA VAL A 373 -23.37 15.94 -4.30
C VAL A 373 -24.68 16.71 -4.15
N ASN A 374 -25.13 16.99 -2.92
CA ASN A 374 -26.35 17.77 -2.68
C ASN A 374 -26.24 19.21 -3.19
N ASP A 375 -25.10 19.87 -3.00
CA ASP A 375 -24.86 21.24 -3.47
C ASP A 375 -24.90 21.28 -5.02
N ILE A 376 -24.28 20.31 -5.69
CA ILE A 376 -24.31 20.19 -7.17
C ILE A 376 -25.74 19.93 -7.66
N ILE A 377 -26.47 19.00 -7.03
CA ILE A 377 -27.87 18.72 -7.38
C ILE A 377 -28.76 19.95 -7.19
N ALA A 378 -28.51 20.76 -6.16
CA ALA A 378 -29.25 21.98 -5.90
C ALA A 378 -28.94 23.09 -6.92
N ASP A 379 -27.69 23.20 -7.37
CA ASP A 379 -27.25 24.16 -8.38
C ASP A 379 -27.69 23.76 -9.80
N TYR A 380 -27.89 22.45 -10.06
CA TYR A 380 -28.31 21.89 -11.35
C TYR A 380 -29.54 20.99 -11.21
N PRO A 381 -30.75 21.57 -11.11
CA PRO A 381 -31.99 20.80 -10.93
C PRO A 381 -32.31 19.81 -12.06
N ASP A 382 -31.78 20.05 -13.27
CA ASP A 382 -32.00 19.20 -14.45
C ASP A 382 -31.33 17.82 -14.34
N LEU A 383 -30.45 17.63 -13.35
CA LEU A 383 -29.88 16.32 -13.00
C LEU A 383 -30.89 15.42 -12.26
N ILE A 384 -32.04 15.98 -11.85
CA ILE A 384 -33.07 15.27 -11.10
C ILE A 384 -34.30 15.05 -11.97
N THR A 385 -34.61 13.78 -12.23
CA THR A 385 -35.83 13.36 -12.92
C THR A 385 -36.69 12.56 -11.93
N HIS A 386 -37.98 12.91 -11.80
CA HIS A 386 -38.91 12.27 -10.85
C HIS A 386 -38.46 12.27 -9.36
N GLY A 387 -37.59 13.21 -8.97
CA GLY A 387 -37.07 13.31 -7.60
C GLY A 387 -35.86 12.42 -7.32
N GLN A 388 -35.34 11.73 -8.34
CA GLN A 388 -34.14 10.91 -8.28
C GLN A 388 -33.06 11.46 -9.23
N LEU A 389 -31.80 11.20 -8.88
CA LEU A 389 -30.64 11.50 -9.70
C LEU A 389 -30.65 10.58 -10.92
N GLN A 390 -30.73 11.17 -12.11
CA GLN A 390 -30.61 10.47 -13.38
C GLN A 390 -29.60 11.24 -14.22
N LEU A 391 -28.42 10.66 -14.46
CA LEU A 391 -27.36 11.31 -15.22
C LEU A 391 -27.49 10.89 -16.68
N THR A 392 -27.69 11.84 -17.59
CA THR A 392 -27.75 11.60 -19.04
C THR A 392 -26.71 12.49 -19.74
N PRO A 393 -26.16 12.09 -20.90
CA PRO A 393 -25.21 12.90 -21.64
C PRO A 393 -25.72 14.33 -21.89
N GLU A 394 -27.02 14.50 -22.12
CA GLU A 394 -27.66 15.80 -22.34
C GLU A 394 -27.67 16.68 -21.08
N ASN A 395 -28.00 16.12 -19.92
CA ASN A 395 -28.12 16.93 -18.69
C ASN A 395 -26.78 17.22 -18.01
N VAL A 396 -25.74 16.43 -18.31
CA VAL A 396 -24.38 16.65 -17.81
C VAL A 396 -23.54 17.56 -18.71
N GLU A 397 -23.91 17.78 -19.98
CA GLU A 397 -23.16 18.62 -20.93
C GLU A 397 -23.00 20.07 -20.43
N GLN A 398 -23.97 20.56 -19.66
CA GLN A 398 -23.96 21.90 -19.07
C GLN A 398 -22.99 22.07 -17.89
N LEU A 399 -22.44 20.97 -17.36
CA LEU A 399 -21.53 21.00 -16.23
C LEU A 399 -20.11 21.34 -16.69
N ASP A 400 -19.44 22.23 -15.98
CA ASP A 400 -18.01 22.47 -16.22
C ASP A 400 -17.18 21.27 -15.76
N GLU A 401 -15.99 21.12 -16.35
CA GLU A 401 -15.07 20.01 -16.07
C GLU A 401 -14.78 19.86 -14.56
N THR A 402 -14.70 20.96 -13.82
CA THR A 402 -14.46 20.92 -12.37
C THR A 402 -15.64 20.29 -11.62
N THR A 403 -16.87 20.64 -11.99
CA THR A 403 -18.09 20.12 -11.35
C THR A 403 -18.30 18.66 -11.69
N VAL A 404 -18.04 18.26 -12.95
CA VAL A 404 -18.02 16.84 -13.36
C VAL A 404 -17.05 16.03 -12.50
N GLN A 405 -15.81 16.51 -12.34
CA GLN A 405 -14.80 15.81 -11.55
C GLN A 405 -15.18 15.71 -10.07
N LYS A 406 -15.75 16.77 -9.48
CA LYS A 406 -16.25 16.74 -8.09
C LYS A 406 -17.35 15.71 -7.93
N MET A 407 -18.34 15.70 -8.83
CA MET A 407 -19.46 14.77 -8.79
C MET A 407 -18.98 13.32 -8.90
N LYS A 408 -18.16 12.99 -9.92
CA LYS A 408 -17.55 11.66 -10.09
C LYS A 408 -16.78 11.22 -8.84
N GLN A 409 -15.93 12.11 -8.30
CA GLN A 409 -15.11 11.79 -7.14
C GLN A 409 -15.95 11.57 -5.87
N SER A 410 -16.95 12.42 -5.63
CA SER A 410 -17.81 12.31 -4.45
C SER A 410 -18.68 11.06 -4.50
N LEU A 411 -19.27 10.72 -5.64
CA LEU A 411 -20.09 9.52 -5.81
C LEU A 411 -19.27 8.24 -5.63
N ARG A 412 -18.10 8.14 -6.29
CA ARG A 412 -17.14 7.03 -6.07
C ARG A 412 -16.67 6.91 -4.62
N TYR A 413 -16.53 8.04 -3.93
CA TYR A 413 -16.13 8.03 -2.53
C TYR A 413 -17.25 7.50 -1.62
N LEU A 414 -18.49 7.94 -1.84
CA LEU A 414 -19.64 7.47 -1.08
C LEU A 414 -19.89 5.98 -1.32
N ASP A 415 -19.80 5.53 -2.57
CA ASP A 415 -19.90 4.14 -2.98
C ASP A 415 -18.85 3.25 -2.32
N LYS A 416 -17.57 3.65 -2.38
CA LYS A 416 -16.47 2.93 -1.72
C LYS A 416 -16.72 2.63 -0.23
N TYR A 417 -17.46 3.48 0.46
CA TYR A 417 -17.77 3.33 1.89
C TYR A 417 -19.21 2.85 2.16
N ASN A 418 -19.95 2.45 1.12
CA ASN A 418 -21.36 2.02 1.19
C ASN A 418 -22.28 3.09 1.83
N GLU A 419 -22.08 4.35 1.45
CA GLU A 419 -22.76 5.53 2.02
C GLU A 419 -23.51 6.37 0.96
N LEU A 420 -23.80 5.81 -0.22
CA LEU A 420 -24.63 6.46 -1.26
C LEU A 420 -26.00 6.86 -0.73
N GLY A 421 -26.64 5.99 0.07
CA GLY A 421 -27.96 6.22 0.65
C GLY A 421 -28.08 7.40 1.62
N ARG A 422 -26.97 8.11 1.92
CA ARG A 422 -27.03 9.40 2.65
C ARG A 422 -27.56 10.55 1.81
N VAL A 423 -27.44 10.46 0.49
CA VAL A 423 -27.98 11.45 -0.42
C VAL A 423 -29.33 10.92 -0.87
N SER A 424 -30.41 11.51 -0.35
CA SER A 424 -31.78 11.02 -0.57
C SER A 424 -32.22 11.00 -2.04
N SER A 425 -31.55 11.79 -2.87
CA SER A 425 -31.82 11.88 -4.30
C SER A 425 -31.18 10.76 -5.11
N ILE A 426 -30.20 10.02 -4.55
CA ILE A 426 -29.57 8.90 -5.27
C ILE A 426 -30.53 7.70 -5.23
N PRO A 427 -30.86 7.09 -6.38
CA PRO A 427 -31.74 5.93 -6.41
C PRO A 427 -31.06 4.67 -5.82
N GLU A 428 -31.85 3.69 -5.35
CA GLU A 428 -31.30 2.50 -4.67
C GLU A 428 -30.50 1.59 -5.60
N ASP A 429 -30.80 1.63 -6.90
CA ASP A 429 -30.17 0.91 -8.00
C ASP A 429 -29.06 1.70 -8.71
N PHE A 430 -28.62 2.83 -8.13
CA PHE A 430 -27.54 3.64 -8.69
C PHE A 430 -26.22 2.86 -8.74
N ASP A 431 -25.73 2.59 -9.94
CA ASP A 431 -24.44 1.95 -10.19
C ASP A 431 -23.41 3.02 -10.55
N VAL A 432 -22.48 3.28 -9.63
CA VAL A 432 -21.47 4.32 -9.81
C VAL A 432 -20.55 4.06 -11.01
N TYR A 433 -20.36 2.81 -11.43
CA TYR A 433 -19.55 2.50 -12.60
C TYR A 433 -20.30 2.78 -13.90
N GLN A 434 -21.58 2.43 -13.99
CA GLN A 434 -22.40 2.63 -15.18
C GLN A 434 -22.90 4.08 -15.28
N ASP A 435 -23.52 4.61 -14.23
CA ASP A 435 -24.19 5.92 -14.25
C ASP A 435 -23.20 7.08 -14.46
N LEU A 436 -21.95 6.94 -14.01
CA LEU A 436 -20.92 7.95 -14.23
C LEU A 436 -20.42 8.00 -15.69
N ARG A 437 -20.78 7.05 -16.56
CA ARG A 437 -20.43 7.07 -17.98
C ARG A 437 -21.19 8.13 -18.77
N ALA A 438 -22.32 8.64 -18.24
CA ALA A 438 -23.02 9.81 -18.80
C ALA A 438 -22.09 11.00 -19.02
N PHE A 439 -21.16 11.23 -18.10
CA PHE A 439 -20.13 12.27 -18.20
C PHE A 439 -19.09 12.04 -19.31
N ASP A 440 -18.98 10.82 -19.82
CA ASP A 440 -18.08 10.44 -20.91
C ASP A 440 -18.84 10.37 -22.26
N GLY A 441 -20.11 10.83 -22.28
CA GLY A 441 -20.96 10.92 -23.46
C GLY A 441 -21.71 9.63 -23.81
N VAL A 442 -21.77 8.67 -22.88
CA VAL A 442 -22.48 7.40 -23.05
C VAL A 442 -23.85 7.49 -22.39
N ASP A 443 -24.92 7.21 -23.13
CA ASP A 443 -26.28 7.27 -22.57
C ASP A 443 -26.52 6.14 -21.58
N THR A 444 -27.18 6.46 -20.47
CA THR A 444 -27.50 5.52 -19.37
C THR A 444 -28.87 4.87 -19.56
N ASP A 445 -29.74 5.48 -20.38
CA ASP A 445 -31.05 4.94 -20.81
C ASP A 445 -30.90 3.94 -21.99
N ASP A 446 -29.69 3.79 -22.55
CA ASP A 446 -29.38 2.58 -23.30
C ASP A 446 -29.40 1.44 -22.30
N ASP A 447 -30.53 0.74 -22.28
CA ASP A 447 -30.86 -0.52 -21.61
C ASP A 447 -29.85 -1.62 -22.02
N TYR A 448 -28.57 -1.37 -21.79
CA TYR A 448 -27.59 -2.39 -21.53
C TYR A 448 -27.85 -2.81 -20.10
N ASP A 449 -28.89 -3.62 -19.97
CA ASP A 449 -29.07 -4.58 -18.91
C ASP A 449 -27.70 -5.25 -18.70
N TYR A 450 -26.90 -4.70 -17.77
CA TYR A 450 -25.85 -5.46 -17.11
C TYR A 450 -26.57 -6.37 -16.11
N ASP A 451 -27.42 -7.25 -16.66
CA ASP A 451 -27.41 -8.62 -16.25
C ASP A 451 -25.93 -9.04 -16.21
N TYR A 452 -25.58 -9.97 -15.36
CA TYR A 452 -24.31 -10.67 -15.48
C TYR A 452 -24.36 -11.59 -16.72
N GLY A 453 -24.67 -11.01 -17.87
CA GLY A 453 -24.82 -11.56 -19.18
C GLY A 453 -24.10 -10.63 -20.14
N TYR A 454 -22.80 -10.87 -20.31
CA TYR A 454 -22.05 -10.62 -21.54
C TYR A 454 -22.60 -9.49 -22.44
N SER A 455 -22.19 -8.24 -22.20
CA SER A 455 -21.93 -7.40 -23.39
C SER A 455 -20.74 -8.07 -24.06
N ASP A 456 -20.93 -8.63 -25.25
CA ASP A 456 -19.93 -9.39 -26.00
C ASP A 456 -18.73 -8.50 -26.39
N SER A 457 -17.96 -7.97 -25.42
CA SER A 457 -16.63 -7.44 -25.70
C SER A 457 -15.82 -8.62 -26.21
N TYR A 458 -15.55 -8.67 -27.52
CA TYR A 458 -14.72 -9.72 -28.06
C TYR A 458 -13.30 -9.49 -27.56
N TYR A 459 -12.87 -10.38 -26.67
CA TYR A 459 -11.49 -10.44 -26.22
C TYR A 459 -10.94 -11.81 -26.58
N PHE A 460 -9.88 -11.80 -27.38
CA PHE A 460 -9.09 -12.98 -27.63
C PHE A 460 -7.68 -12.71 -27.14
N SER A 461 -7.10 -13.70 -26.45
CA SER A 461 -5.72 -13.65 -25.99
C SER A 461 -5.00 -14.97 -26.25
N ALA A 462 -3.86 -14.90 -26.92
CA ALA A 462 -2.97 -16.01 -27.15
C ALA A 462 -1.63 -15.72 -26.49
N HIS A 463 -1.26 -16.51 -25.49
CA HIS A 463 0.00 -16.35 -24.77
C HIS A 463 0.83 -17.61 -24.90
N LEU A 464 2.14 -17.47 -25.09
CA LEU A 464 3.06 -18.59 -25.08
C LEU A 464 3.05 -19.24 -23.68
N ASN A 465 2.84 -20.55 -23.60
CA ASN A 465 2.88 -21.24 -22.31
C ASN A 465 4.31 -21.22 -21.75
N PHE A 466 4.49 -20.52 -20.64
CA PHE A 466 5.69 -20.57 -19.81
C PHE A 466 5.42 -21.53 -18.64
N ASP A 467 5.55 -22.83 -18.85
CA ASP A 467 5.51 -23.78 -17.72
C ASP A 467 6.62 -23.40 -16.72
N GLU A 468 6.24 -22.99 -15.50
CA GLU A 468 7.16 -22.60 -14.44
C GLU A 468 8.21 -23.71 -14.21
N GLY A 469 9.46 -23.43 -14.58
CA GLY A 469 10.59 -24.34 -14.41
C GLY A 469 11.03 -25.11 -15.67
N SER A 470 10.40 -24.89 -16.83
CA SER A 470 10.89 -25.43 -18.11
C SER A 470 11.52 -24.34 -18.98
N SER A 471 12.75 -24.57 -19.46
CA SER A 471 13.36 -23.73 -20.50
C SER A 471 12.99 -24.31 -21.86
N THR A 472 12.15 -23.61 -22.62
CA THR A 472 11.82 -23.97 -24.00
C THR A 472 12.93 -23.51 -24.93
N ALA A 473 13.73 -24.45 -25.44
CA ALA A 473 14.78 -24.15 -26.39
C ALA A 473 14.18 -23.93 -27.79
N PHE A 474 14.33 -22.73 -28.33
CA PHE A 474 14.05 -22.44 -29.73
C PHE A 474 15.34 -22.59 -30.55
N THR A 475 15.28 -23.28 -31.69
CA THR A 475 16.44 -23.45 -32.59
C THR A 475 16.25 -22.57 -33.82
N SER A 476 16.97 -21.44 -33.92
CA SER A 476 17.04 -20.70 -35.16
C SER A 476 18.13 -21.27 -36.07
N SER A 477 17.80 -21.56 -37.32
CA SER A 477 18.78 -21.90 -38.34
C SER A 477 19.27 -20.63 -39.03
N GLY A 478 20.55 -20.26 -38.84
CA GLY A 478 21.21 -19.28 -39.72
C GLY A 478 21.54 -17.90 -39.14
N GLY A 479 22.05 -17.81 -37.91
CA GLY A 479 22.81 -16.64 -37.44
C GLY A 479 22.07 -15.28 -37.46
N GLY A 480 20.74 -15.29 -37.39
CA GLY A 480 19.91 -14.10 -37.46
C GLY A 480 19.98 -13.19 -36.22
N GLU A 481 19.66 -11.92 -36.42
CA GLU A 481 19.52 -10.95 -35.34
C GLU A 481 18.14 -11.09 -34.68
N LEU A 482 18.12 -11.14 -33.35
CA LEU A 482 16.90 -11.23 -32.56
C LEU A 482 16.42 -9.82 -32.18
N VAL A 483 15.14 -9.56 -32.45
CA VAL A 483 14.48 -8.30 -32.15
C VAL A 483 13.21 -8.58 -31.35
N LEU A 484 12.99 -7.81 -30.28
CA LEU A 484 11.73 -7.83 -29.54
C LEU A 484 10.80 -6.76 -30.13
N LEU A 485 9.62 -7.18 -30.58
CA LEU A 485 8.62 -6.31 -31.17
C LEU A 485 7.46 -6.11 -30.20
N ASN A 486 7.01 -4.86 -30.12
CA ASN A 486 5.76 -4.47 -29.48
C ASN A 486 4.91 -3.83 -30.57
N ALA A 487 3.92 -4.56 -31.09
CA ALA A 487 3.19 -4.19 -32.30
C ALA A 487 1.75 -3.79 -31.97
N TYR A 488 1.30 -2.72 -32.63
CA TYR A 488 -0.06 -2.18 -32.60
C TYR A 488 -0.49 -1.88 -34.03
N ASP A 489 -1.69 -1.33 -34.20
CA ASP A 489 -2.23 -0.81 -35.47
C ASP A 489 -1.49 0.42 -36.05
N SER A 490 -0.36 0.79 -35.45
CA SER A 490 0.43 1.97 -35.78
C SER A 490 1.90 1.57 -36.04
N PRO A 491 2.55 2.14 -37.08
CA PRO A 491 3.89 1.73 -37.49
C PRO A 491 4.97 2.18 -36.51
N VAL A 492 5.77 1.22 -36.04
CA VAL A 492 6.93 1.45 -35.17
C VAL A 492 8.20 1.06 -35.91
N THR A 493 9.25 1.88 -35.81
CA THR A 493 10.53 1.63 -36.50
C THR A 493 11.57 0.97 -35.61
N PHE A 494 12.37 0.07 -36.17
CA PHE A 494 13.52 -0.54 -35.52
C PHE A 494 14.69 -0.72 -36.50
N THR A 495 15.88 -1.00 -35.98
CA THR A 495 17.07 -1.29 -36.78
C THR A 495 17.49 -2.73 -36.54
N ALA A 496 17.71 -3.48 -37.61
CA ALA A 496 18.24 -4.83 -37.59
C ALA A 496 19.09 -5.05 -38.85
N LEU A 497 20.10 -5.90 -38.80
CA LEU A 497 20.99 -6.21 -39.93
C LEU A 497 21.63 -4.96 -40.56
N GLY A 498 21.78 -3.88 -39.78
CA GLY A 498 22.28 -2.58 -40.25
C GLY A 498 21.31 -1.79 -41.15
N LYS A 499 20.05 -2.20 -41.26
CA LYS A 499 18.98 -1.56 -42.07
C LYS A 499 17.81 -1.11 -41.19
N ASN A 500 16.98 -0.20 -41.71
CA ASN A 500 15.82 0.31 -40.98
C ASN A 500 14.54 -0.42 -41.41
N PHE A 501 13.83 -0.95 -40.43
CA PHE A 501 12.56 -1.63 -40.61
C PHE A 501 11.43 -0.86 -39.92
N SER A 502 10.19 -1.17 -40.29
CA SER A 502 9.01 -0.88 -39.49
C SER A 502 8.13 -2.11 -39.33
N HIS A 503 7.40 -2.16 -38.22
CA HIS A 503 6.36 -3.16 -38.01
C HIS A 503 5.04 -2.52 -37.58
N GLU A 504 3.94 -3.15 -37.98
CA GLU A 504 2.56 -2.82 -37.58
C GLU A 504 1.66 -4.03 -37.75
N ILE A 505 0.55 -4.05 -37.01
CA ILE A 505 -0.54 -4.99 -37.21
C ILE A 505 -1.54 -4.34 -38.17
N VAL A 506 -1.76 -5.00 -39.31
CA VAL A 506 -2.73 -4.63 -40.33
C VAL A 506 -3.88 -5.63 -40.27
N ASP A 507 -5.10 -5.19 -40.58
CA ASP A 507 -6.29 -6.05 -40.65
C ASP A 507 -6.50 -6.93 -39.41
N VAL A 508 -6.21 -6.38 -38.21
CA VAL A 508 -6.37 -7.02 -36.88
C VAL A 508 -5.41 -8.18 -36.59
N THR A 509 -5.11 -9.02 -37.57
CA THR A 509 -4.40 -10.29 -37.37
C THR A 509 -3.16 -10.46 -38.24
N SER A 510 -2.76 -9.45 -39.03
CA SER A 510 -1.60 -9.55 -39.91
C SER A 510 -0.46 -8.66 -39.43
N LEU A 511 0.59 -9.26 -38.85
CA LEU A 511 1.82 -8.52 -38.52
C LEU A 511 2.66 -8.33 -39.79
N GLN A 512 2.88 -7.08 -40.19
CA GLN A 512 3.77 -6.73 -41.29
C GLN A 512 5.11 -6.20 -40.76
N VAL A 513 6.20 -6.66 -41.36
CA VAL A 513 7.55 -6.14 -41.14
C VAL A 513 8.10 -5.66 -42.48
N THR A 514 8.31 -4.36 -42.61
CA THR A 514 8.72 -3.69 -43.85
C THR A 514 10.14 -3.17 -43.75
N ASP A 515 11.00 -3.55 -44.69
CA ASP A 515 12.27 -2.88 -44.91
C ASP A 515 12.03 -1.51 -45.55
N LYS A 516 12.43 -0.43 -44.86
CA LYS A 516 12.19 0.94 -45.32
C LYS A 516 13.09 1.36 -46.47
N ASP A 517 14.21 0.68 -46.68
CA ASP A 517 15.17 1.00 -47.73
C ASP A 517 14.80 0.29 -49.05
N SER A 518 14.36 -0.96 -48.99
CA SER A 518 13.97 -1.75 -50.16
C SER A 518 12.47 -1.76 -50.47
N GLY A 519 11.62 -1.47 -49.47
CA GLY A 519 10.16 -1.58 -49.56
C GLY A 519 9.64 -3.03 -49.50
N GLU A 520 10.50 -3.99 -49.20
CA GLU A 520 10.16 -5.40 -49.09
C GLU A 520 9.37 -5.68 -47.79
N VAL A 521 8.28 -6.45 -47.88
CA VAL A 521 7.36 -6.70 -46.76
C VAL A 521 7.30 -8.19 -46.45
N LEU A 522 7.56 -8.53 -45.18
CA LEU A 522 7.29 -9.84 -44.60
C LEU A 522 5.94 -9.76 -43.88
N THR A 523 5.01 -10.62 -44.25
CA THR A 523 3.66 -10.66 -43.66
C THR A 523 3.46 -11.97 -42.91
N PHE A 524 3.14 -11.87 -41.62
CA PHE A 524 2.82 -12.99 -40.74
C PHE A 524 1.32 -12.99 -40.46
N ASP A 525 0.64 -14.04 -40.90
CA ASP A 525 -0.80 -14.22 -40.69
C ASP A 525 -1.05 -14.92 -39.35
N LEU A 526 -1.66 -14.19 -38.41
CA LEU A 526 -2.00 -14.65 -37.07
C LEU A 526 -3.49 -15.04 -36.93
N SER A 527 -4.29 -14.94 -38.01
CA SER A 527 -5.73 -15.23 -37.97
C SER A 527 -6.03 -16.65 -37.48
N GLY A 528 -5.16 -17.61 -37.85
CA GLY A 528 -5.30 -19.00 -37.43
C GLY A 528 -5.15 -19.23 -35.92
N LEU A 529 -4.74 -18.23 -35.11
CA LEU A 529 -4.70 -18.36 -33.65
C LEU A 529 -6.09 -18.36 -33.03
N GLU A 530 -7.04 -17.58 -33.57
CA GLU A 530 -8.44 -17.58 -33.11
C GLU A 530 -9.11 -18.94 -33.35
N ASP A 531 -8.73 -19.63 -34.44
CA ASP A 531 -9.28 -20.95 -34.80
C ASP A 531 -8.78 -22.10 -33.90
N LEU A 532 -7.75 -21.88 -33.08
CA LEU A 532 -7.16 -22.93 -32.23
C LEU A 532 -7.98 -23.22 -30.97
N THR A 533 -8.92 -22.35 -30.61
CA THR A 533 -9.73 -22.47 -29.39
C THR A 533 -11.12 -21.89 -29.58
N GLU A 534 -12.12 -22.48 -28.92
CA GLU A 534 -13.44 -21.87 -28.78
C GLU A 534 -13.51 -20.92 -27.56
N ALA A 535 -12.43 -20.83 -26.78
CA ALA A 535 -12.32 -19.96 -25.61
C ALA A 535 -11.63 -18.62 -25.94
N GLU A 536 -11.95 -17.58 -25.17
CA GLU A 536 -11.37 -16.22 -25.26
C GLU A 536 -9.86 -16.17 -24.94
N ASN A 537 -9.29 -17.26 -24.44
CA ASN A 537 -7.87 -17.39 -24.16
C ASN A 537 -7.30 -18.74 -24.61
N ILE A 538 -6.06 -18.71 -25.12
CA ILE A 538 -5.29 -19.91 -25.45
C ILE A 538 -3.86 -19.79 -24.94
N SER A 539 -3.39 -20.88 -24.36
CA SER A 539 -1.97 -21.08 -24.04
C SER A 539 -1.32 -21.82 -25.20
N LEU A 540 -0.44 -21.15 -25.94
CA LEU A 540 0.21 -21.67 -27.13
C LEU A 540 1.41 -22.56 -26.75
N THR A 541 1.55 -23.69 -27.44
CA THR A 541 2.83 -24.40 -27.50
C THR A 541 3.82 -23.65 -28.40
N ILE A 542 5.12 -23.92 -28.26
CA ILE A 542 6.15 -23.26 -29.09
C ILE A 542 5.92 -23.45 -30.59
N ASP A 543 5.42 -24.62 -31.00
CA ASP A 543 5.13 -24.93 -32.40
C ASP A 543 3.93 -24.13 -32.92
N GLN A 544 2.93 -23.85 -32.07
CA GLN A 544 1.77 -23.02 -32.41
C GLN A 544 2.08 -21.51 -32.41
N ALA A 545 3.05 -21.09 -31.60
CA ALA A 545 3.46 -19.69 -31.51
C ALA A 545 4.49 -19.29 -32.58
N THR A 546 5.03 -20.22 -33.36
CA THR A 546 6.13 -19.96 -34.30
C THR A 546 5.63 -19.86 -35.74
N PHE A 547 5.96 -18.75 -36.40
CA PHE A 547 5.63 -18.48 -37.80
C PHE A 547 6.92 -18.19 -38.57
N SER A 548 7.12 -18.84 -39.73
CA SER A 548 8.28 -18.58 -40.58
C SER A 548 7.86 -17.99 -41.91
N GLN A 549 8.59 -16.97 -42.35
CA GLN A 549 8.38 -16.26 -43.60
C GLN A 549 9.72 -16.10 -44.31
N GLU A 550 9.68 -16.12 -45.63
CA GLU A 550 10.82 -15.92 -46.49
C GLU A 550 10.46 -14.95 -47.61
N SER A 551 11.25 -13.91 -47.74
CA SER A 551 11.19 -12.98 -48.86
C SER A 551 12.39 -13.20 -49.80
N ASP A 552 12.59 -12.29 -50.76
CA ASP A 552 13.70 -12.37 -51.71
C ASP A 552 15.05 -12.12 -51.01
N SER A 553 15.07 -11.20 -50.03
CA SER A 553 16.29 -10.79 -49.31
C SER A 553 16.42 -11.38 -47.91
N TYR A 554 15.32 -11.83 -47.29
CA TYR A 554 15.29 -12.19 -45.88
C TYR A 554 14.63 -13.54 -45.61
N THR A 555 15.12 -14.21 -44.56
CA THR A 555 14.42 -15.30 -43.88
C THR A 555 14.09 -14.80 -42.47
N ALA A 556 12.82 -14.90 -42.09
CA ALA A 556 12.31 -14.38 -40.83
C ALA A 556 11.53 -15.46 -40.07
N THR A 557 11.76 -15.55 -38.77
CA THR A 557 10.93 -16.37 -37.88
C THR A 557 10.38 -15.50 -36.76
N LEU A 558 9.07 -15.52 -36.61
CA LEU A 558 8.32 -14.81 -35.58
C LEU A 558 7.87 -15.81 -34.52
N VAL A 559 8.07 -15.48 -33.25
CA VAL A 559 7.50 -16.21 -32.11
C VAL A 559 6.57 -15.27 -31.36
N VAL A 560 5.29 -15.64 -31.26
CA VAL A 560 4.27 -14.91 -30.51
C VAL A 560 4.49 -15.13 -29.01
N GLN A 561 4.76 -14.08 -28.24
CA GLN A 561 4.82 -14.17 -26.77
C GLN A 561 3.43 -13.94 -26.19
N ASP A 562 2.78 -12.89 -26.67
CA ASP A 562 1.43 -12.48 -26.31
C ASP A 562 0.81 -11.80 -27.52
N PHE A 563 -0.41 -12.18 -27.86
CA PHE A 563 -1.20 -11.54 -28.90
C PHE A 563 -2.63 -11.42 -28.41
N SER A 564 -3.20 -10.24 -28.56
CA SER A 564 -4.56 -9.95 -28.15
C SER A 564 -5.33 -9.25 -29.24
N ILE A 565 -6.61 -9.61 -29.35
CA ILE A 565 -7.60 -8.93 -30.16
C ILE A 565 -8.65 -8.41 -29.21
N TYR A 566 -8.97 -7.12 -29.33
CA TYR A 566 -9.95 -6.47 -28.49
C TYR A 566 -10.96 -5.71 -29.36
N SER A 567 -12.24 -5.85 -29.01
CA SER A 567 -13.34 -5.04 -29.52
C SER A 567 -14.10 -4.42 -28.35
N SER A 568 -14.31 -3.10 -28.44
CA SER A 568 -15.03 -2.34 -27.42
C SER A 568 -16.54 -2.48 -27.50
N SER A 569 -17.06 -2.86 -28.67
CA SER A 569 -18.50 -2.96 -28.97
C SER A 569 -18.96 -4.36 -29.38
N GLY A 570 -18.05 -5.34 -29.44
CA GLY A 570 -18.31 -6.69 -29.92
C GLY A 570 -18.46 -6.84 -31.43
N MET A 571 -18.36 -5.75 -32.18
CA MET A 571 -18.52 -5.75 -33.62
C MET A 571 -17.20 -6.11 -34.30
N ASP A 572 -17.25 -6.84 -35.42
CA ASP A 572 -16.03 -7.15 -36.18
C ASP A 572 -15.35 -5.89 -36.73
N SER A 573 -16.10 -4.80 -36.90
CA SER A 573 -15.61 -3.55 -37.50
C SER A 573 -14.74 -2.68 -36.58
N ASP A 574 -14.73 -2.92 -35.26
CA ASP A 574 -13.94 -2.14 -34.29
C ASP A 574 -12.84 -2.98 -33.60
N ARG A 575 -12.60 -4.20 -34.08
CA ARG A 575 -11.53 -5.05 -33.58
C ARG A 575 -10.15 -4.41 -33.81
N THR A 576 -9.30 -4.49 -32.80
CA THR A 576 -7.90 -4.05 -32.87
C THR A 576 -6.99 -5.14 -32.33
N GLY A 577 -5.91 -5.41 -33.05
CA GLY A 577 -4.90 -6.40 -32.66
C GLY A 577 -3.66 -5.73 -32.08
N SER A 578 -3.12 -6.30 -31.00
CA SER A 578 -1.86 -5.86 -30.40
C SER A 578 -1.10 -7.03 -29.78
N GLY A 579 0.22 -6.96 -29.70
CA GLY A 579 0.98 -8.05 -29.12
C GLY A 579 2.48 -7.82 -28.96
N TYR A 580 3.10 -8.76 -28.25
CA TYR A 580 4.53 -8.89 -28.02
C TYR A 580 5.07 -10.09 -28.79
N PHE A 581 6.13 -9.85 -29.57
CA PHE A 581 6.70 -10.85 -30.46
C PHE A 581 8.23 -10.89 -30.38
N ILE A 582 8.81 -12.05 -30.62
CA ILE A 582 10.24 -12.21 -30.90
C ILE A 582 10.39 -12.42 -32.41
N LEU A 583 11.06 -11.51 -33.09
CA LEU A 583 11.45 -11.65 -34.49
C LEU A 583 12.91 -12.07 -34.59
N ILE A 584 13.20 -13.10 -35.36
CA ILE A 584 14.56 -13.52 -35.73
C ILE A 584 14.70 -13.30 -37.22
N LEU A 585 15.56 -12.36 -37.60
CA LEU A 585 15.74 -11.93 -38.98
C LEU A 585 17.13 -12.30 -39.47
N SER A 586 17.22 -12.97 -40.62
CA SER A 586 18.45 -13.33 -41.31
C SER A 586 18.43 -12.83 -42.75
N GLU A 587 19.57 -12.39 -43.27
CA GLU A 587 19.73 -12.19 -44.72
C GLU A 587 19.92 -13.55 -45.41
N LYS A 588 19.37 -13.68 -46.63
CA LYS A 588 19.54 -14.87 -47.48
C LYS A 588 20.87 -14.93 -48.21
#